data_AF-A0A662SVP5-F1
#
_entry.id   AF-A0A662SVP5-F1
#
_cell.length_a   1.000
_cell.length_b   1.000
_cell.length_c   1.000
_cell.angle_alpha   90.00
_cell.angle_beta   90.00
_cell.angle_gamma   90.00
#
_symmetry.space_group_name_H-M   'P 1'
#
loop_
_entity.id
_entity.type
_entity.pdbx_description
1 polymer ?
#
loop_
_entity_poly.entity_id
_entity_poly.type
_entity_poly.pdbx_seq_one_letter_code
_entity_poly.pdbx_strand_id
1 'polypeptide(L)'
;MEHVRQPAPNVVELEWSVSGVIDLSAVEENARRVGARVERKGSAATVIYEGKGRAAAYEFTQSRVKARIHLSEPVENLEKLAENQAKIIRDLYLKAAEAPEEPEAERQASEELTSFQKLVVDTARRIWEQEGVPPSARRLARELGYASPTPIYRRAGLSLQQIYQLAGIPS
;
A
#
# COMPACT_ATOMS: atom_id res chain seq x y z
N MET A 1 10.78 -11.66 -12.25
CA MET A 1 11.83 -12.70 -12.19
C MET A 1 12.92 -12.16 -11.29
N GLU A 2 13.29 -12.88 -10.23
CA GLU A 2 14.32 -12.46 -9.28
C GLU A 2 15.66 -13.07 -9.67
N HIS A 3 16.69 -12.23 -9.80
CA HIS A 3 18.05 -12.64 -10.12
C HIS A 3 18.97 -12.29 -8.96
N VAL A 4 19.65 -13.31 -8.43
CA VAL A 4 20.66 -13.17 -7.37
C VAL A 4 22.04 -13.48 -7.96
N ARG A 5 23.00 -12.58 -7.73
CA ARG A 5 24.39 -12.76 -8.16
C ARG A 5 25.33 -12.35 -7.03
N GLN A 6 26.38 -13.14 -6.80
CA GLN A 6 27.42 -12.84 -5.82
C GLN A 6 28.75 -12.61 -6.54
N PRO A 7 29.06 -11.37 -7.00
CA PRO A 7 30.31 -11.09 -7.71
C PRO A 7 31.57 -11.21 -6.84
N ALA A 8 31.43 -11.08 -5.51
CA ALA A 8 32.52 -11.28 -4.55
C ALA A 8 31.93 -11.79 -3.22
N PRO A 9 32.72 -12.41 -2.33
CA PRO A 9 32.21 -13.03 -1.09
C PRO A 9 31.33 -12.09 -0.24
N ASN A 10 31.66 -10.80 -0.21
CA ASN A 10 31.00 -9.78 0.59
C ASN A 10 30.14 -8.80 -0.23
N VAL A 11 29.93 -9.10 -1.52
CA VAL A 11 29.15 -8.25 -2.42
C VAL A 11 28.05 -9.09 -3.04
N VAL A 12 26.81 -8.68 -2.80
CA VAL A 12 25.62 -9.33 -3.36
C VAL A 12 24.89 -8.34 -4.25
N GLU A 13 24.57 -8.78 -5.45
CA GLU A 13 23.71 -8.07 -6.39
C GLU A 13 22.39 -8.81 -6.49
N LEU A 14 21.30 -8.07 -6.29
CA LEU A 14 19.95 -8.57 -6.43
C LEU A 14 19.23 -7.72 -7.47
N GLU A 15 18.47 -8.35 -8.35
CA GLU A 15 17.60 -7.65 -9.29
C GLU A 15 16.23 -8.31 -9.25
N TRP A 16 15.18 -7.51 -9.13
CA TRP A 16 13.83 -8.01 -9.28
C TRP A 16 12.93 -7.00 -9.98
N SER A 17 11.94 -7.56 -10.68
CA SER A 17 10.87 -6.78 -11.31
C SER A 17 9.82 -6.42 -10.28
N VAL A 18 9.29 -5.21 -10.36
CA VAL A 18 8.19 -4.76 -9.50
C VAL A 18 6.91 -4.76 -10.32
N SER A 19 5.81 -5.24 -9.75
CA SER A 19 4.50 -5.20 -10.39
C SER A 19 3.95 -3.78 -10.31
N GLY A 20 4.00 -3.06 -11.43
CA GLY A 20 3.48 -1.69 -11.55
C GLY A 20 4.54 -0.65 -11.92
N VAL A 21 4.12 0.62 -11.96
CA VAL A 21 5.00 1.75 -12.23
C VAL A 21 5.44 2.38 -10.91
N ILE A 22 6.74 2.36 -10.65
CA ILE A 22 7.33 2.97 -9.46
C ILE A 22 7.37 4.49 -9.64
N ASP A 23 6.73 5.23 -8.73
CA ASP A 23 6.93 6.67 -8.60
C ASP A 23 8.25 6.96 -7.90
N LEU A 24 9.28 7.27 -8.70
CA LEU A 24 10.62 7.60 -8.21
C LEU A 24 10.63 8.81 -7.27
N SER A 25 9.67 9.73 -7.37
CA SER A 25 9.57 10.89 -6.48
C SER A 25 9.14 10.47 -5.07
N ALA A 26 8.20 9.53 -4.97
CA ALA A 26 7.78 8.94 -3.71
C ALA A 26 8.90 8.09 -3.08
N VAL A 27 9.68 7.37 -3.90
CA VAL A 27 10.88 6.65 -3.43
C VAL A 27 11.90 7.61 -2.81
N GLU A 28 12.17 8.74 -3.48
CA GLU A 28 13.09 9.77 -2.96
C GLU A 28 12.63 10.34 -1.63
N GLU A 29 11.33 10.65 -1.49
CA GLU A 29 10.77 11.15 -0.24
C GLU A 29 10.90 10.14 0.89
N ASN A 30 10.54 8.88 0.62
CA ASN A 30 10.66 7.79 1.59
C ASN A 30 12.11 7.57 2.03
N ALA A 31 13.06 7.64 1.10
CA ALA A 31 14.47 7.50 1.41
C ALA A 31 15.01 8.62 2.31
N ARG A 32 14.57 9.86 2.09
CA ARG A 32 14.92 10.98 2.99
C ARG A 32 14.37 10.78 4.40
N ARG A 33 13.15 10.24 4.54
CA ARG A 33 12.52 9.98 5.86
C ARG A 33 13.31 8.99 6.71
N VAL A 34 13.95 8.00 6.08
CA VAL A 34 14.80 7.01 6.77
C VAL A 34 16.27 7.44 6.87
N GLY A 35 16.59 8.68 6.48
CA GLY A 35 17.95 9.22 6.53
C GLY A 35 18.91 8.66 5.48
N ALA A 36 18.39 8.02 4.43
CA ALA A 36 19.21 7.53 3.33
C ALA A 36 19.54 8.67 2.34
N ARG A 37 20.71 8.58 1.70
CA ARG A 37 21.09 9.51 0.63
C ARG A 37 20.44 9.07 -0.67
N VAL A 38 20.02 10.01 -1.50
CA VAL A 38 19.43 9.71 -2.81
C VAL A 38 20.14 10.46 -3.91
N GLU A 39 20.43 9.78 -5.01
CA GLU A 39 20.99 10.36 -6.23
C GLU A 39 20.06 10.05 -7.40
N ARG A 40 19.57 11.09 -8.08
CA ARG A 40 18.74 10.93 -9.27
C ARG A 40 19.60 11.09 -10.52
N LYS A 41 19.56 10.10 -11.43
CA LYS A 41 20.24 10.15 -12.73
C LYS A 41 19.28 9.71 -13.83
N GLY A 42 18.75 10.69 -14.58
CA GLY A 42 17.80 10.43 -15.66
C GLY A 42 16.52 9.74 -15.15
N SER A 43 16.25 8.54 -15.66
CA SER A 43 15.09 7.70 -15.34
C SER A 43 15.31 6.74 -14.16
N ALA A 44 16.38 6.91 -13.39
CA ALA A 44 16.69 6.09 -12.23
C ALA A 44 16.92 6.95 -10.98
N ALA A 45 16.49 6.42 -9.83
CA ALA A 45 16.79 6.95 -8.51
C ALA A 45 17.62 5.93 -7.73
N THR A 46 18.81 6.32 -7.28
CA THR A 46 19.69 5.47 -6.48
C THR A 46 19.63 5.89 -5.02
N VAL A 47 19.10 5.02 -4.16
CA VAL A 47 19.08 5.19 -2.71
C VAL A 47 20.30 4.50 -2.10
N ILE A 48 21.11 5.26 -1.39
CA ILE A 48 22.32 4.79 -0.73
C ILE A 48 22.05 4.80 0.78
N TYR A 49 22.11 3.61 1.37
CA TYR A 49 22.01 3.41 2.80
C TYR A 49 23.35 2.96 3.36
N GLU A 50 23.91 3.74 4.28
CA GLU A 50 25.13 3.43 5.01
C GLU A 50 24.78 3.18 6.48
N GLY A 51 24.81 1.92 6.89
CA GLY A 51 24.59 1.50 8.27
C GLY A 51 25.87 0.97 8.90
N LYS A 52 25.86 0.80 10.23
CA LYS A 52 26.95 0.12 10.95
C LYS A 52 27.05 -1.33 10.48
N GLY A 53 28.02 -1.65 9.62
CA GLY A 53 28.32 -2.99 9.13
C GLY A 53 27.72 -3.36 7.76
N ARG A 54 26.99 -2.45 7.10
CA ARG A 54 26.48 -2.69 5.73
C ARG A 54 26.33 -1.39 4.96
N ALA A 55 26.73 -1.42 3.70
CA ALA A 55 26.43 -0.37 2.73
C ALA A 55 25.58 -0.98 1.62
N ALA A 56 24.42 -0.41 1.34
CA ALA A 56 23.53 -0.88 0.29
C ALA A 56 23.18 0.27 -0.64
N ALA A 57 23.31 0.03 -1.94
CA ALA A 57 22.85 0.92 -2.99
C ALA A 57 21.68 0.25 -3.71
N TYR A 58 20.52 0.89 -3.69
CA TYR A 58 19.31 0.44 -4.36
C TYR A 58 19.02 1.37 -5.52
N GLU A 59 19.13 0.87 -6.74
CA GLU A 59 18.75 1.58 -7.94
C GLU A 59 17.31 1.22 -8.31
N PHE A 60 16.45 2.23 -8.30
CA PHE A 60 15.06 2.15 -8.67
C PHE A 60 14.87 2.71 -10.08
N THR A 61 14.21 1.92 -10.91
CA THR A 61 13.67 2.34 -12.21
C THR A 61 12.16 2.17 -12.18
N GLN A 62 11.45 2.62 -13.22
CA GLN A 62 9.98 2.54 -13.24
C GLN A 62 9.40 1.13 -13.08
N SER A 63 10.13 0.06 -13.39
CA SER A 63 9.61 -1.32 -13.35
C SER A 63 10.55 -2.34 -12.71
N ARG A 64 11.72 -1.89 -12.23
CA ARG A 64 12.73 -2.78 -11.64
C ARG A 64 13.47 -2.11 -10.52
N VAL A 65 13.91 -2.93 -9.58
CA VAL A 65 14.84 -2.54 -8.52
C VAL A 65 16.08 -3.41 -8.62
N LYS A 66 17.23 -2.76 -8.55
CA LYS A 66 18.54 -3.41 -8.47
C LYS A 66 19.22 -3.01 -7.18
N ALA A 67 19.51 -3.98 -6.33
CA ALA A 67 20.25 -3.78 -5.10
C ALA A 67 21.69 -4.24 -5.27
N ARG A 68 22.65 -3.43 -4.81
CA ARG A 68 24.05 -3.82 -4.63
C ARG A 68 24.43 -3.62 -3.18
N ILE A 69 24.77 -4.72 -2.52
CA ILE A 69 24.92 -4.77 -1.07
C ILE A 69 26.34 -5.19 -0.75
N HIS A 70 27.03 -4.33 -0.01
CA HIS A 70 28.34 -4.57 0.56
C HIS A 70 28.18 -4.91 2.05
N LEU A 71 28.69 -6.06 2.42
CA LEU A 71 28.56 -6.62 3.76
C LEU A 71 29.92 -6.68 4.44
N SER A 72 29.94 -6.54 5.77
CA SER A 72 31.17 -6.70 6.55
C SER A 72 31.67 -8.15 6.55
N GLU A 73 30.76 -9.11 6.41
CA GLU A 73 31.04 -10.55 6.45
C GLU A 73 30.30 -11.28 5.33
N PRO A 74 30.79 -12.46 4.89
CA PRO A 74 30.11 -13.29 3.91
C PRO A 74 28.75 -13.76 4.43
N VAL A 75 27.81 -13.95 3.51
CA VAL A 75 26.45 -14.38 3.83
C VAL A 75 26.35 -15.89 3.75
N GLU A 76 25.84 -16.53 4.79
CA GLU A 76 25.63 -17.99 4.81
C GLU A 76 24.41 -18.41 3.96
N ASN A 77 23.41 -17.55 3.83
CA ASN A 77 22.20 -17.82 3.05
C ASN A 77 21.76 -16.61 2.20
N LEU A 78 22.04 -16.70 0.89
CA LEU A 78 21.72 -15.65 -0.08
C LEU A 78 20.22 -15.47 -0.32
N GLU A 79 19.43 -16.55 -0.25
CA GLU A 79 17.97 -16.49 -0.43
C GLU A 79 17.31 -15.72 0.70
N LYS A 80 17.68 -16.05 1.95
CA LYS A 80 17.20 -15.33 3.13
C LYS A 80 17.64 -13.86 3.12
N LEU A 81 18.82 -13.54 2.57
CA LEU A 81 19.20 -12.15 2.35
C LEU A 81 18.28 -11.50 1.32
N ALA A 82 18.05 -12.13 0.17
CA ALA A 82 17.19 -11.60 -0.88
C ALA A 82 15.76 -11.29 -0.37
N GLU A 83 15.14 -12.24 0.35
CA GLU A 83 13.82 -12.06 0.96
C GLU A 83 13.77 -10.87 1.93
N ASN A 84 14.78 -10.76 2.81
CA ASN A 84 14.86 -9.65 3.76
C ASN A 84 15.01 -8.30 3.05
N GLN A 85 15.78 -8.25 1.96
CA GLN A 85 15.98 -7.02 1.20
C GLN A 85 14.74 -6.65 0.42
N ALA A 86 14.05 -7.62 -0.20
CA ALA A 86 12.76 -7.41 -0.84
C ALA A 86 11.74 -6.81 0.16
N LYS A 87 11.69 -7.35 1.38
CA LYS A 87 10.82 -6.82 2.45
C LYS A 87 11.18 -5.40 2.86
N ILE A 88 12.47 -5.12 3.10
CA ILE A 88 12.94 -3.76 3.45
C ILE A 88 12.57 -2.77 2.36
N ILE A 89 12.79 -3.13 1.09
CA ILE A 89 12.50 -2.24 -0.03
C ILE A 89 11.00 -1.99 -0.15
N ARG A 90 10.19 -3.04 -0.03
CA ARG A 90 8.74 -2.92 -0.07
C ARG A 90 8.21 -2.03 1.06
N ASP A 91 8.63 -2.31 2.29
CA ASP A 91 8.11 -1.64 3.48
C ASP A 91 8.60 -0.20 3.63
N LEU A 92 9.85 0.09 3.24
CA LEU A 92 10.47 1.40 3.46
C LEU A 92 10.41 2.31 2.24
N TYR A 93 10.65 1.79 1.03
CA TYR A 93 10.83 2.62 -0.16
C TYR A 93 9.62 2.57 -1.09
N LEU A 94 8.96 1.41 -1.21
CA LEU A 94 7.88 1.20 -2.18
C LEU A 94 6.46 1.31 -1.60
N LYS A 95 6.28 1.30 -0.28
CA LYS A 95 4.96 1.31 0.39
C LYS A 95 4.00 2.41 -0.06
N ALA A 96 4.51 3.53 -0.56
CA ALA A 96 3.73 4.61 -1.17
C ALA A 96 4.13 4.93 -2.63
N ALA A 97 5.12 4.21 -3.17
CA ALA A 97 5.70 4.45 -4.49
C ALA A 97 5.32 3.40 -5.54
N GLU A 98 4.88 2.22 -5.12
CA GLU A 98 4.10 1.34 -5.98
C GLU A 98 2.78 2.04 -6.25
N ALA A 99 2.63 2.67 -7.42
CA ALA A 99 1.30 2.93 -7.94
C ALA A 99 0.71 1.54 -8.20
N PRO A 100 -0.32 1.11 -7.44
CA PRO A 100 -0.90 -0.18 -7.70
C PRO A 100 -1.43 -0.17 -9.14
N GLU A 101 -1.09 -1.20 -9.92
CA GLU A 101 -2.01 -1.68 -10.94
C GLU A 101 -3.24 -2.22 -10.19
N GLU A 102 -4.03 -1.28 -9.68
CA GLU A 102 -5.28 -1.58 -9.00
C GLU A 102 -6.30 -1.84 -10.11
N PRO A 103 -6.93 -3.03 -10.14
CA PRO A 103 -8.16 -3.18 -10.91
C PRO A 103 -9.13 -2.11 -10.41
N GLU A 104 -9.83 -1.45 -11.34
CA GLU A 104 -10.74 -0.31 -11.16
C GLU A 104 -11.80 -0.46 -10.04
N ALA A 105 -11.90 -1.63 -9.40
CA ALA A 105 -12.84 -1.97 -8.35
C ALA A 105 -12.39 -1.64 -6.90
N GLU A 106 -11.10 -1.45 -6.61
CA GLU A 106 -10.63 -1.26 -5.21
C GLU A 106 -10.22 0.17 -4.84
N ARG A 107 -10.28 1.13 -5.77
CA ARG A 107 -10.02 2.56 -5.51
C ARG A 107 -11.03 3.26 -4.58
N GLN A 108 -11.98 2.54 -3.99
CA GLN A 108 -13.02 3.12 -3.12
C GLN A 108 -12.84 2.85 -1.62
N ALA A 109 -11.77 2.20 -1.16
CA ALA A 109 -11.67 1.76 0.23
C ALA A 109 -10.45 2.28 1.02
N SER A 110 -9.92 3.45 0.68
CA SER A 110 -9.00 4.17 1.58
C SER A 110 -9.32 5.66 1.73
N GLU A 111 -10.57 6.06 1.47
CA GLU A 111 -11.12 7.24 2.12
C GLU A 111 -11.48 6.87 3.55
N GLU A 112 -10.85 7.50 4.55
CA GLU A 112 -11.36 7.45 5.91
C GLU A 112 -12.82 7.90 5.88
N LEU A 113 -13.75 6.98 6.18
CA LEU A 113 -15.17 7.32 6.24
C LEU A 113 -15.36 8.53 7.16
N THR A 114 -16.01 9.56 6.63
CA THR A 114 -16.45 10.72 7.42
C THR A 114 -17.29 10.26 8.61
N SER A 115 -17.37 11.05 9.67
CA SER A 115 -18.19 10.72 10.85
C SER A 115 -19.63 10.40 10.49
N PHE A 116 -20.17 11.03 9.45
CA PHE A 116 -21.53 10.74 8.96
C PHE A 116 -21.61 9.42 8.18
N GLN A 117 -20.62 9.10 7.34
CA GLN A 117 -20.57 7.81 6.65
C GLN A 117 -20.42 6.64 7.65
N LYS A 118 -19.56 6.79 8.68
CA LYS A 118 -19.44 5.80 9.77
C LYS A 118 -20.78 5.56 10.46
N LEU A 119 -21.47 6.65 10.82
CA LEU A 119 -22.79 6.56 11.45
C LEU A 119 -23.81 5.80 10.57
N VAL A 120 -23.81 6.05 9.26
CA VAL A 120 -24.68 5.36 8.29
C VAL A 120 -24.35 3.86 8.23
N VAL A 121 -23.06 3.50 8.13
CA VAL A 121 -22.59 2.12 8.03
C VAL A 121 -22.87 1.34 9.32
N ASP A 122 -22.58 1.91 10.48
CA ASP A 122 -22.84 1.28 11.78
C ASP A 122 -24.34 1.08 12.00
N THR A 123 -25.16 2.04 11.57
CA THR A 123 -26.62 1.91 11.62
C THR A 123 -27.12 0.78 10.72
N ALA A 124 -26.55 0.63 9.52
CA ALA A 124 -26.91 -0.47 8.62
C ALA A 124 -26.53 -1.84 9.21
N ARG A 125 -25.32 -1.97 9.74
CA ARG A 125 -24.86 -3.19 10.41
C ARG A 125 -25.77 -3.56 11.57
N ARG A 126 -26.10 -2.60 12.44
CA ARG A 126 -26.98 -2.82 13.59
C ARG A 126 -28.36 -3.31 13.19
N ILE A 127 -28.98 -2.71 12.16
CA ILE A 127 -30.30 -3.15 11.69
C ILE A 127 -30.22 -4.56 11.10
N TRP A 128 -29.16 -4.87 10.34
CA TRP A 128 -28.92 -6.21 9.82
C TRP A 128 -28.76 -7.25 10.94
N GLU A 129 -28.00 -6.94 11.99
CA GLU A 129 -27.83 -7.83 13.15
C GLU A 129 -29.13 -8.07 13.92
N GLN A 130 -30.04 -7.08 13.94
CA GLN A 130 -31.33 -7.17 14.63
C GLN A 130 -32.41 -7.88 13.81
N GLU A 131 -32.50 -7.56 12.52
CA GLU A 131 -33.62 -7.98 11.68
C GLU A 131 -33.24 -9.16 10.75
N GLY A 132 -31.95 -9.44 10.56
CA GLY A 132 -31.46 -10.50 9.68
C GLY A 132 -31.79 -10.30 8.20
N VAL A 133 -32.21 -9.07 7.82
CA VAL A 133 -32.59 -8.67 6.45
C VAL A 133 -31.89 -7.34 6.10
N PRO A 134 -31.31 -7.16 4.89
CA PRO A 134 -30.59 -5.93 4.56
C PRO A 134 -31.54 -4.72 4.60
N PRO A 135 -31.18 -3.63 5.33
CA PRO A 135 -32.11 -2.54 5.57
C PRO A 135 -32.29 -1.66 4.34
N SER A 136 -33.54 -1.44 3.94
CA SER A 136 -33.83 -0.47 2.88
C SER A 136 -33.36 0.95 3.24
N ALA A 137 -33.09 1.78 2.24
CA ALA A 137 -32.66 3.16 2.45
C ALA A 137 -33.66 4.01 3.26
N ARG A 138 -34.96 3.71 3.16
CA ARG A 138 -36.01 4.36 3.98
C ARG A 138 -35.95 3.92 5.44
N ARG A 139 -35.64 2.65 5.70
CA ARG A 139 -35.46 2.12 7.05
C ARG A 139 -34.23 2.74 7.71
N LEU A 140 -33.11 2.84 6.98
CA LEU A 140 -31.90 3.55 7.42
C LEU A 140 -32.17 5.01 7.73
N ALA A 141 -32.87 5.71 6.84
CA ALA A 141 -33.20 7.12 7.04
C ALA A 141 -34.04 7.34 8.30
N ARG A 142 -35.05 6.49 8.52
CA ARG A 142 -35.90 6.54 9.72
C ARG A 142 -35.08 6.32 11.00
N GLU A 143 -34.15 5.36 10.99
CA GLU A 143 -33.29 5.07 12.12
C GLU A 143 -32.31 6.21 12.44
N LEU A 144 -31.87 6.92 11.40
CA LEU A 144 -31.01 8.11 11.51
C LEU A 144 -31.80 9.40 11.80
N GLY A 145 -33.12 9.33 11.98
CA GLY A 145 -33.98 10.49 12.27
C GLY A 145 -34.35 11.37 11.06
N TYR A 146 -34.16 10.88 9.84
CA TYR A 146 -34.50 11.60 8.61
C TYR A 146 -35.86 11.17 8.03
N ALA A 147 -36.61 12.16 7.54
CA ALA A 147 -37.90 11.93 6.86
C ALA A 147 -37.76 11.28 5.47
N SER A 148 -36.58 11.33 4.86
CA SER A 148 -36.31 10.72 3.55
C SER A 148 -34.87 10.20 3.45
N PRO A 149 -34.58 9.26 2.53
CA PRO A 149 -33.23 8.75 2.28
C PRO A 149 -32.25 9.75 1.65
N THR A 150 -32.74 10.89 1.15
CA THR A 150 -31.93 11.87 0.41
C THR A 150 -30.64 12.29 1.11
N PRO A 151 -30.60 12.51 2.45
CA PRO A 151 -29.36 12.85 3.15
C PRO A 151 -28.31 11.74 3.13
N ILE A 152 -28.71 10.47 3.06
CA ILE A 152 -27.77 9.34 2.97
C ILE A 152 -27.00 9.44 1.65
N TYR A 153 -27.71 9.59 0.53
CA TYR A 153 -27.07 9.67 -0.78
C TYR A 153 -26.32 10.99 -1.01
N ARG A 154 -26.88 12.11 -0.54
CA ARG A 154 -26.33 13.45 -0.82
C ARG A 154 -25.18 13.83 0.11
N ARG A 155 -25.26 13.45 1.39
CA ARG A 155 -24.31 13.86 2.43
C ARG A 155 -23.29 12.78 2.73
N ALA A 156 -23.71 11.51 2.75
CA ALA A 156 -22.76 10.41 2.87
C ALA A 156 -22.09 10.10 1.52
N GLY A 157 -22.73 10.43 0.39
CA GLY A 157 -22.18 10.14 -0.94
C GLY A 157 -22.13 8.64 -1.25
N LEU A 158 -22.73 7.79 -0.41
CA LEU A 158 -22.69 6.34 -0.54
C LEU A 158 -23.98 5.82 -1.16
N SER A 159 -23.85 4.95 -2.15
CA SER A 159 -24.93 4.09 -2.62
C SER A 159 -25.29 3.04 -1.56
N LEU A 160 -26.48 2.45 -1.68
CA LEU A 160 -26.95 1.43 -0.76
C LEU A 160 -26.06 0.17 -0.78
N GLN A 161 -25.56 -0.19 -1.96
CA GLN A 161 -24.65 -1.31 -2.14
C GLN A 161 -23.29 -1.07 -1.47
N GLN A 162 -22.74 0.14 -1.59
CA GLN A 162 -21.51 0.52 -0.87
C GLN A 162 -21.71 0.48 0.64
N ILE A 163 -22.87 0.93 1.14
CA ILE A 163 -23.20 0.84 2.57
C ILE A 163 -23.21 -0.61 3.02
N TYR A 164 -23.77 -1.52 2.24
CA TYR A 164 -23.80 -2.95 2.59
C TYR A 164 -22.40 -3.57 2.59
N GLN A 165 -21.60 -3.29 1.58
CA GLN A 165 -20.22 -3.75 1.50
C GLN A 165 -19.40 -3.28 2.71
N LEU A 166 -19.50 -1.99 3.06
CA LEU A 166 -18.81 -1.41 4.21
C LEU A 166 -19.35 -1.95 5.55
N ALA A 167 -20.64 -2.25 5.62
CA ALA A 167 -21.29 -2.80 6.81
C ALA A 167 -21.02 -4.31 6.99
N GLY A 168 -20.51 -5.01 5.98
CA GLY A 168 -20.34 -6.47 5.98
C GLY A 168 -21.66 -7.22 5.77
N ILE A 169 -22.65 -6.58 5.14
CA ILE A 169 -23.96 -7.17 4.85
C ILE A 169 -23.87 -7.87 3.49
N PRO A 170 -24.27 -9.15 3.38
CA PRO A 170 -24.34 -9.84 2.09
C PRO A 170 -25.33 -9.11 1.17
N SER A 171 -24.87 -8.79 -0.04
CA SER A 171 -25.64 -8.07 -1.07
C SER A 171 -26.12 -8.99 -2.17
#